data_AF-A0ABD0LNI1-F1
#
_entry.id   AF-A0ABD0LNI1-F1
#
_cell.length_a   1.000
_cell.length_b   1.000
_cell.length_c   1.000
_cell.angle_alpha   90.00
_cell.angle_beta   90.00
_cell.angle_gamma   90.00
#
_symmetry.space_group_name_H-M   'P 1'
#
loop_
_entity.id
_entity.type
_entity.pdbx_description
1 polymer ?
#
loop_
_entity_poly.entity_id
_entity_poly.type
_entity_poly.pdbx_seq_one_letter_code
_entity_poly.pdbx_strand_id
1 'polypeptide(L)'
;TTQLYVIRLACAAADDHKQARLVPIDGTETETHGGEDVAIYATGPMAHLFHGVQEQSYIAHAMGYAACIGPNQDHCHEDNVTDPPPCTSSAVSPDGKTQSLGCFLVLLAGVMRAAGLFW
;
A
#
# COMPACT_ATOMS: atom_id res chain seq x y z
N THR A 1 -7.23 -20.19 20.92
CA THR A 1 -7.05 -18.72 20.93
C THR A 1 -6.35 -18.17 19.70
N THR A 2 -6.38 -18.87 18.57
CA THR A 2 -5.94 -18.36 17.26
C THR A 2 -6.93 -18.83 16.20
N GLN A 3 -8.04 -18.12 16.07
CA GLN A 3 -8.97 -18.21 14.93
C GLN A 3 -9.51 -16.82 14.61
N LEU A 4 -8.61 -15.90 14.27
CA LEU A 4 -9.00 -14.62 13.67
C LEU A 4 -7.85 -14.01 12.88
N TYR A 5 -7.45 -14.63 11.77
CA TYR A 5 -6.95 -13.89 10.60
C TYR A 5 -6.73 -14.83 9.41
N VAL A 6 -7.67 -14.83 8.48
CA VAL A 6 -7.49 -14.68 7.03
C VAL A 6 -8.90 -14.76 6.49
N ILE A 7 -9.42 -13.58 6.13
CA ILE A 7 -10.62 -13.46 5.32
C ILE A 7 -10.32 -14.19 4.02
N ARG A 8 -10.82 -15.41 3.90
CA ARG A 8 -10.99 -16.07 2.61
C ARG A 8 -12.01 -15.23 1.87
N LEU A 9 -11.57 -14.31 1.02
CA LEU A 9 -12.42 -13.83 -0.07
C LEU A 9 -12.44 -14.92 -1.14
N ALA A 10 -13.00 -16.08 -0.79
CA ALA A 10 -13.72 -16.85 -1.77
C ALA A 10 -15.07 -16.13 -1.83
N CYS A 11 -15.40 -15.54 -2.99
CA CYS A 11 -16.81 -15.49 -3.34
C CYS A 11 -17.28 -16.94 -3.20
N ALA A 12 -18.12 -17.23 -2.21
CA ALA A 12 -18.64 -18.57 -2.03
C ALA A 12 -19.39 -18.90 -3.32
N ALA A 13 -18.78 -19.69 -4.19
CA ALA A 13 -19.47 -20.39 -5.26
C ALA A 13 -20.20 -21.58 -4.62
N ALA A 14 -21.14 -21.26 -3.75
CA ALA A 14 -22.08 -22.16 -3.12
C ALA A 14 -23.31 -21.29 -2.90
N ASP A 15 -24.41 -21.66 -3.58
CA ASP A 15 -25.73 -21.04 -3.69
C ASP A 15 -25.91 -19.79 -4.58
N ASP A 16 -26.71 -19.95 -5.66
CA ASP A 16 -27.17 -18.92 -6.61
C ASP A 16 -28.25 -18.03 -5.96
N HIS A 17 -27.91 -17.42 -4.82
CA HIS A 17 -28.79 -16.50 -4.12
C HIS A 17 -28.48 -15.07 -4.56
N LYS A 18 -29.46 -14.38 -5.16
CA LYS A 18 -29.36 -12.95 -5.45
C LYS A 18 -30.09 -12.18 -4.36
N GLN A 19 -29.36 -11.29 -3.69
CA GLN A 19 -29.94 -10.41 -2.68
C GLN A 19 -30.97 -9.48 -3.33
N ALA A 20 -32.03 -9.15 -2.60
CA ALA A 20 -33.09 -8.29 -3.11
C ALA A 20 -32.57 -6.86 -3.34
N ARG A 21 -32.96 -6.27 -4.47
CA ARG A 21 -32.66 -4.90 -4.87
C ARG A 21 -33.96 -4.12 -5.05
N LEU A 22 -33.89 -2.80 -4.85
CA LEU A 22 -35.09 -1.97 -4.81
C LEU A 22 -35.71 -1.72 -6.19
N VAL A 23 -34.87 -1.61 -7.23
CA VAL A 23 -35.28 -1.27 -8.59
C VAL A 23 -34.87 -2.42 -9.51
N PRO A 24 -35.76 -2.96 -10.35
CA PRO A 24 -35.38 -3.86 -11.44
C PRO A 24 -34.66 -3.08 -12.54
N ILE A 25 -33.47 -3.54 -12.96
CA ILE A 25 -32.85 -3.13 -14.23
C ILE A 25 -33.14 -4.24 -15.23
N ASP A 26 -33.80 -3.89 -16.32
CA ASP A 26 -34.07 -4.80 -17.43
C ASP A 26 -32.84 -4.79 -18.36
N GLY A 27 -32.34 -5.98 -18.70
CA GLY A 27 -31.27 -6.14 -19.70
C GLY A 27 -29.85 -6.37 -19.18
N THR A 28 -29.55 -6.24 -17.88
CA THR A 28 -28.24 -6.66 -17.31
C THR A 28 -28.36 -7.28 -15.91
N GLU A 29 -27.72 -8.42 -15.70
CA GLU A 29 -27.65 -9.14 -14.41
C GLU A 29 -26.62 -8.52 -13.43
N THR A 30 -26.38 -7.21 -13.52
CA THR A 30 -25.25 -6.52 -12.88
C THR A 30 -25.73 -5.40 -11.97
N GLU A 31 -25.39 -5.41 -10.69
CA GLU A 31 -25.70 -4.30 -9.79
C GLU A 31 -24.99 -2.99 -10.21
N THR A 32 -25.59 -1.86 -9.83
CA THR A 32 -24.96 -0.54 -10.01
C THR A 32 -23.90 -0.30 -8.92
N HIS A 33 -22.87 0.48 -9.24
CA HIS A 33 -21.90 0.91 -8.24
C HIS A 33 -22.56 1.79 -7.18
N GLY A 34 -22.14 1.60 -5.93
CA GLY A 34 -22.42 2.53 -4.84
C GLY A 34 -21.68 3.86 -5.06
N GLY A 35 -22.32 4.96 -4.65
CA GLY A 35 -21.78 6.31 -4.72
C GLY A 35 -21.40 6.86 -3.35
N GLU A 36 -21.29 6.00 -2.34
CA GLU A 36 -20.89 6.36 -0.99
C GLU A 36 -19.39 6.68 -0.90
N ASP A 37 -19.04 7.49 0.11
CA ASP A 37 -17.64 7.79 0.41
C ASP A 37 -16.90 6.51 0.84
N VAL A 38 -15.71 6.31 0.28
CA VAL A 38 -14.85 5.15 0.59
C VAL A 38 -13.76 5.55 1.57
N ALA A 39 -13.53 4.71 2.58
CA ALA A 39 -12.48 4.95 3.58
C ALA A 39 -11.06 4.86 2.99
N ILE A 40 -10.20 5.79 3.38
CA ILE A 40 -8.77 5.80 3.06
C ILE A 40 -7.98 5.44 4.32
N TYR A 41 -7.07 4.47 4.23
CA TYR A 41 -6.13 4.12 5.29
C TYR A 41 -4.70 4.39 4.81
N ALA A 42 -3.94 5.18 5.57
CA ALA A 42 -2.57 5.55 5.24
C ALA A 42 -1.60 5.25 6.39
N THR A 43 -0.37 4.86 6.03
CA THR A 43 0.73 4.63 6.97
C THR A 43 2.05 4.93 6.25
N GLY A 44 3.00 5.53 6.96
CA GLY A 44 4.31 5.92 6.41
C GLY A 44 4.56 7.43 6.45
N PRO A 45 5.60 7.92 5.75
CA PRO A 45 5.92 9.34 5.67
C PRO A 45 4.71 10.14 5.21
N MET A 46 4.42 11.24 5.92
CA MET A 46 3.29 12.12 5.61
C MET A 46 1.91 11.43 5.65
N ALA A 47 1.74 10.30 6.35
CA ALA A 47 0.44 9.64 6.49
C ALA A 47 -0.62 10.54 7.17
N HIS A 48 -0.18 11.52 7.96
CA HIS A 48 -1.05 12.50 8.60
C HIS A 48 -1.77 13.43 7.62
N LEU A 49 -1.37 13.47 6.34
CA LEU A 49 -2.09 14.22 5.30
C LEU A 49 -3.47 13.62 5.00
N PHE A 50 -3.66 12.32 5.26
CA PHE A 50 -4.92 11.65 5.04
C PHE A 50 -5.79 11.75 6.29
N HIS A 51 -6.56 12.84 6.39
CA HIS A 51 -7.50 13.10 7.48
C HIS A 51 -8.82 13.71 6.95
N GLY A 52 -9.90 13.55 7.72
CA GLY A 52 -11.20 14.13 7.38
C GLY A 52 -11.84 13.52 6.13
N VAL A 53 -12.72 14.28 5.49
CA VAL A 53 -13.33 13.93 4.20
C VAL A 53 -12.59 14.67 3.10
N GLN A 54 -12.14 13.93 2.09
CA GLN A 54 -11.34 14.45 0.98
C GLN A 54 -11.91 13.97 -0.35
N GLU A 55 -11.74 14.79 -1.38
CA GLU A 55 -12.09 14.43 -2.75
C GLU A 55 -11.20 13.29 -3.27
N GLN A 56 -11.72 12.42 -4.15
CA GLN A 56 -10.94 11.30 -4.70
C GLN A 56 -9.66 11.78 -5.43
N SER A 57 -9.67 12.98 -6.01
CA SER A 57 -8.51 13.60 -6.67
C SER A 57 -7.40 14.06 -5.70
N TYR A 58 -7.73 14.24 -4.42
CA TYR A 58 -6.77 14.63 -3.38
C TYR A 58 -5.71 13.54 -3.17
N ILE A 59 -6.08 12.27 -3.33
CA ILE A 59 -5.19 11.12 -3.12
C ILE A 59 -3.93 11.26 -3.97
N ALA A 60 -4.08 11.57 -5.26
CA ALA A 60 -2.95 11.71 -6.18
C ALA A 60 -2.03 12.88 -5.79
N HIS A 61 -2.60 14.00 -5.34
CA HIS A 61 -1.83 15.17 -4.93
C HIS A 61 -1.08 14.93 -3.61
N ALA A 62 -1.73 14.31 -2.63
CA ALA A 62 -1.12 13.98 -1.34
C ALA A 62 -0.01 12.92 -1.49
N MET A 63 -0.19 11.93 -2.37
CA MET A 63 0.85 10.96 -2.70
C MET A 63 2.03 11.60 -3.43
N GLY A 64 1.77 12.50 -4.40
CA GLY A 64 2.83 13.24 -5.11
C GLY A 64 3.64 14.14 -4.17
N TYR A 65 2.96 14.84 -3.26
CA TYR A 65 3.59 15.62 -2.20
C TYR A 65 4.48 14.71 -1.35
N ALA A 66 3.93 13.69 -0.69
CA ALA A 66 4.70 12.79 0.17
C ALA A 66 5.90 12.09 -0.49
N ALA A 67 5.83 11.84 -1.80
CA ALA A 67 6.89 11.17 -2.57
C ALA A 67 7.87 12.15 -3.24
N CYS A 68 7.70 13.47 -3.07
CA CYS A 68 8.50 14.49 -3.75
C CYS A 68 8.42 14.41 -5.28
N ILE A 69 7.23 14.11 -5.81
CA ILE A 69 6.95 13.97 -7.23
C ILE A 69 5.92 15.02 -7.66
N GLY A 70 6.22 15.75 -8.72
CA GLY A 70 5.32 16.75 -9.30
C GLY A 70 5.53 18.16 -8.74
N PRO A 71 4.53 19.06 -8.86
CA PRO A 71 4.62 20.40 -8.30
C PRO A 71 4.52 20.35 -6.77
N ASN A 72 5.14 21.32 -6.07
CA ASN A 72 5.19 21.47 -4.60
C ASN A 72 6.23 20.60 -3.85
N GLN A 73 7.48 20.63 -4.33
CA GLN A 73 8.62 19.93 -3.73
C GLN A 73 9.32 20.72 -2.61
N ASP A 74 8.79 21.86 -2.19
CA ASP A 74 9.47 22.75 -1.22
C ASP A 74 9.77 22.05 0.13
N HIS A 75 8.94 21.09 0.51
CA HIS A 75 9.07 20.31 1.75
C HIS A 75 10.06 19.14 1.64
N CYS A 76 10.63 18.90 0.46
CA CYS A 76 11.59 17.84 0.16
C CYS A 76 13.05 18.30 0.33
N HIS A 77 13.27 19.57 0.65
CA HIS A 77 14.60 20.14 0.84
C HIS A 77 15.03 19.97 2.29
N GLU A 78 15.72 18.87 2.59
CA GLU A 78 16.35 18.60 3.88
C GLU A 78 17.79 19.16 3.93
N ASP A 79 17.93 20.49 4.05
CA ASP A 79 19.20 21.10 4.43
C ASP A 79 19.22 21.30 5.97
N ASN A 80 19.82 20.34 6.68
CA ASN A 80 20.01 20.22 8.16
C ASN A 80 18.97 19.39 8.92
N VAL A 81 19.25 18.08 8.97
CA VAL A 81 18.77 17.12 9.96
C VAL A 81 19.19 17.56 11.37
N THR A 82 18.31 18.31 12.05
CA THR A 82 18.39 18.48 13.53
C THR A 82 17.07 18.29 14.25
N ASP A 83 15.97 18.03 13.53
CA ASP A 83 14.68 17.74 14.16
C ASP A 83 14.45 16.23 14.27
N PRO A 84 13.97 15.74 15.43
CA PRO A 84 13.61 14.33 15.56
C PRO A 84 12.46 14.00 14.59
N PRO A 85 12.58 12.91 13.81
CA PRO A 85 11.60 12.60 12.77
C PRO A 85 10.22 12.33 13.37
N PRO A 86 9.14 12.95 12.87
CA PRO A 86 7.79 12.51 13.20
C PRO A 86 7.57 11.13 12.57
N CYS A 87 7.72 10.09 13.40
CA CYS A 87 7.46 8.67 13.13
C CYS A 87 7.71 8.26 11.66
N THR A 88 8.96 8.32 11.22
CA THR A 88 9.35 7.89 9.88
C THR A 88 9.33 6.37 9.78
N SER A 89 8.41 5.82 8.98
CA SER A 89 8.76 4.64 8.18
C SER A 89 9.71 5.12 7.09
N SER A 90 10.97 5.32 7.45
CA SER A 90 12.05 5.48 6.48
C SER A 90 12.11 4.19 5.67
N ALA A 91 11.57 4.21 4.45
CA ALA A 91 12.12 3.37 3.38
C ALA A 91 13.22 4.17 2.66
N VAL A 92 14.08 4.83 3.43
CA VAL A 92 15.44 5.14 2.99
C VAL A 92 16.30 4.12 3.71
N SER A 93 16.91 3.19 2.96
CA SER A 93 18.07 2.48 3.50
C SER A 93 19.10 3.56 3.84
N PRO A 94 19.72 3.52 5.03
CA PRO A 94 20.60 4.58 5.51
C PRO A 94 21.90 4.71 4.69
N ASP A 95 22.13 3.81 3.74
CA ASP A 95 23.34 3.76 2.94
C ASP A 95 23.01 4.08 1.47
N GLY A 96 23.24 5.32 1.06
CA GLY A 96 23.33 5.72 -0.35
C GLY A 96 24.53 5.08 -1.07
N LYS A 97 24.63 3.74 -1.05
CA LYS A 97 25.65 2.96 -1.75
C LYS A 97 24.97 1.90 -2.62
N THR A 98 25.23 2.02 -3.91
CA THR A 98 25.17 0.98 -4.94
C THR A 98 25.20 -0.42 -4.32
N GLN A 99 24.18 -1.25 -4.58
CA GLN A 99 24.15 -2.65 -4.15
C GLN A 99 25.46 -3.32 -4.60
N SER A 100 26.37 -3.48 -3.65
CA SER A 100 27.64 -4.15 -3.87
C SER A 100 27.37 -5.57 -4.34
N LEU A 101 28.09 -6.03 -5.36
CA LEU A 101 28.09 -7.40 -5.88
C LEU A 101 28.16 -8.48 -4.76
N GLY A 102 28.63 -8.12 -3.56
CA GLY A 102 28.64 -8.98 -2.39
C GLY A 102 27.24 -9.43 -1.91
N CYS A 103 26.20 -8.60 -2.04
CA CYS A 103 24.85 -8.98 -1.60
C CYS A 103 24.26 -10.09 -2.47
N PHE A 104 24.58 -10.08 -3.76
CA PHE A 104 24.16 -11.12 -4.70
C PHE A 104 24.85 -12.48 -4.39
N LEU A 105 26.12 -12.46 -3.99
CA LEU A 105 26.86 -13.68 -3.62
C LEU A 105 26.37 -14.29 -2.30
N VAL A 106 25.97 -13.46 -1.32
CA VAL A 106 25.39 -13.96 -0.05
C VAL A 106 24.01 -14.57 -0.28
N LEU A 107 23.19 -13.97 -1.14
CA LEU A 107 21.89 -14.53 -1.53
C LEU A 107 22.05 -15.83 -2.32
N LEU A 108 23.00 -15.91 -3.26
CA LEU A 108 23.24 -17.12 -4.04
C LEU A 108 23.80 -18.26 -3.18
N ALA A 109 24.72 -17.96 -2.25
CA ALA A 109 25.22 -18.92 -1.27
C ALA A 109 24.10 -19.40 -0.33
N GLY A 110 23.20 -18.50 0.10
CA GLY A 110 22.02 -18.84 0.90
C GLY A 110 21.03 -19.74 0.16
N VAL A 111 20.75 -19.45 -1.11
CA VAL A 111 19.88 -20.27 -1.97
C VAL A 111 20.51 -21.63 -2.26
N MET A 112 21.82 -21.69 -2.54
CA MET A 112 22.53 -22.95 -2.77
C MET A 112 22.60 -23.84 -1.51
N ARG A 113 22.71 -23.22 -0.33
CA ARG A 113 22.69 -23.95 0.96
C ARG A 113 21.28 -24.45 1.31
N ALA A 114 20.24 -23.68 0.98
CA ALA A 114 18.85 -24.12 1.13
C ALA A 114 18.44 -25.21 0.13
N ALA A 115 19.05 -25.22 -1.06
CA ALA A 115 18.83 -26.24 -2.09
C ALA A 115 19.66 -27.53 -1.89
N GLY A 116 20.43 -27.64 -0.79
CA GLY A 116 21.19 -28.85 -0.45
C GLY A 116 22.36 -29.16 -1.40
N LEU A 117 22.88 -28.17 -2.12
CA LEU A 117 23.97 -28.32 -3.09
C LEU A 117 25.37 -28.23 -2.47
N PHE A 118 25.45 -28.09 -1.14
CA PHE A 118 26.68 -28.25 -0.36
C PHE A 118 26.35 -29.19 0.81
N TRP A 119 27.09 -30.31 0.89
CA TRP A 119 26.95 -31.32 1.95
C TRP A 119 27.30 -30.74 3.33
#